data_AF-A0A960TLA4-F1
#
_entry.id   AF-A0A960TLA4-F1
#
_cell.length_a   1.000
_cell.length_b   1.000
_cell.length_c   1.000
_cell.angle_alpha   90.00
_cell.angle_beta   90.00
_cell.angle_gamma   90.00
#
_symmetry.space_group_name_H-M   'P 1'
#
loop_
_entity.id
_entity.type
_entity.pdbx_description
1 polymer ?
#
loop_
_entity_poly.entity_id
_entity_poly.type
_entity_poly.pdbx_seq_one_letter_code
_entity_poly.pdbx_strand_id
1 'polypeptide(L)'
;MKIIGGISTLLILGILISGCYYLKKEKEDNLSLAALGLVNGTDLGSRTASGSGSGSGTGSGTGSGSTLHRIGGNISGLTASGLVLQNNSSDDLSVESGATSFTFSNQLAKGSSYSVTVKTQPSGFSCTVAGGSGSVSGDVSDISVSCEISCVTRNWGTFCDMKDGTIKFVGTAGTFGGQTYTAQTLYFAKCTHGQTYNSATNDCTGMGSSGDNYGATKVQFCTGNGNTCNGYDANQPVSSGPLFNTCNGSSLAGKSWRVPTKNELKLTIQCTDQTKLPNDGTNCGQYPNPAMSSLFKNTPDDGYWSSSSYVADPLNAYVFDFVSSFINRKTNYYYVRCVSGP
;
A
#
# COMPACT_ATOMS: atom_id res chain seq x y z
N MET A 1 -20.36 -58.06 58.87
CA MET A 1 -20.08 -59.19 57.97
C MET A 1 -18.81 -58.88 57.20
N LYS A 2 -17.74 -59.62 57.55
CA LYS A 2 -16.43 -59.88 56.91
C LYS A 2 -15.51 -58.74 56.35
N ILE A 3 -14.24 -58.99 56.64
CA ILE A 3 -12.98 -58.23 56.46
C ILE A 3 -12.19 -58.85 55.27
N ILE A 4 -11.10 -58.17 54.87
CA ILE A 4 -9.86 -58.62 54.14
C ILE A 4 -9.90 -58.22 52.64
N GLY A 5 -8.90 -57.64 51.94
CA GLY A 5 -7.47 -57.31 52.17
C GLY A 5 -6.60 -57.66 50.93
N GLY A 6 -5.61 -56.83 50.54
CA GLY A 6 -4.53 -57.08 49.53
C GLY A 6 -4.55 -56.13 48.30
N ILE A 7 -3.61 -55.22 47.96
CA ILE A 7 -2.12 -55.08 47.84
C ILE A 7 -1.57 -55.34 46.40
N SER A 8 -0.85 -54.34 45.85
CA SER A 8 0.24 -54.38 44.81
C SER A 8 -0.13 -54.61 43.32
N THR A 9 0.53 -54.11 42.25
CA THR A 9 1.78 -53.35 42.01
C THR A 9 1.73 -52.72 40.59
N LEU A 10 2.60 -51.73 40.37
CA LEU A 10 3.01 -50.96 39.18
C LEU A 10 3.14 -51.70 37.81
N LEU A 11 2.73 -51.07 36.69
CA LEU A 11 3.39 -51.19 35.37
C LEU A 11 3.10 -49.99 34.43
N ILE A 12 4.13 -49.58 33.69
CA ILE A 12 4.29 -48.37 32.85
C ILE A 12 3.89 -48.63 31.38
N LEU A 13 3.24 -47.68 30.67
CA LEU A 13 3.57 -47.26 29.27
C LEU A 13 2.68 -46.12 28.72
N GLY A 14 3.27 -45.15 27.99
CA GLY A 14 2.64 -44.44 26.84
C GLY A 14 2.07 -43.02 27.05
N ILE A 15 2.86 -41.91 27.06
CA ILE A 15 3.06 -40.90 25.97
C ILE A 15 1.73 -40.40 25.29
N LEU A 16 1.30 -39.12 25.21
CA LEU A 16 1.88 -37.90 24.60
C LEU A 16 1.10 -36.60 24.99
N ILE A 17 1.87 -35.56 25.35
CA ILE A 17 1.90 -34.16 24.85
C ILE A 17 0.58 -33.36 24.74
N SER A 18 0.46 -32.24 25.48
CA SER A 18 0.80 -30.89 24.97
C SER A 18 0.46 -29.79 25.99
N GLY A 19 1.48 -29.27 26.68
CA GLY A 19 1.40 -28.06 27.50
C GLY A 19 2.31 -26.99 26.91
N CYS A 20 1.74 -25.89 26.45
CA CYS A 20 2.48 -24.70 26.07
C CYS A 20 2.92 -23.93 27.34
N TYR A 21 4.22 -23.78 27.54
CA TYR A 21 4.78 -22.79 28.44
C TYR A 21 5.69 -21.82 27.66
N TYR A 22 5.47 -20.54 27.98
CA TYR A 22 6.15 -19.32 27.57
C TYR A 22 7.68 -19.40 27.57
N LEU A 23 8.33 -18.83 26.53
CA LEU A 23 9.66 -18.20 26.66
C LEU A 23 9.76 -16.92 25.81
N LYS A 24 10.19 -15.87 26.52
CA LYS A 24 10.56 -14.52 26.09
C LYS A 24 11.89 -14.60 25.32
N LYS A 25 12.04 -13.92 24.18
CA LYS A 25 13.35 -13.73 23.54
C LYS A 25 13.67 -12.25 23.43
N GLU A 26 14.76 -11.89 24.11
CA GLU A 26 15.35 -10.56 24.13
C GLU A 26 16.12 -10.24 22.84
N LYS A 27 16.28 -8.94 22.65
CA LYS A 27 16.96 -8.20 21.60
C LYS A 27 18.47 -8.49 21.62
N GLU A 28 19.08 -8.76 20.48
CA GLU A 28 20.53 -8.82 20.33
C GLU A 28 20.95 -7.93 19.15
N ASP A 29 21.90 -7.06 19.45
CA ASP A 29 22.43 -5.99 18.63
C ASP A 29 23.44 -6.48 17.57
N ASN A 30 23.64 -5.62 16.56
CA ASN A 30 24.65 -5.74 15.51
C ASN A 30 26.06 -5.89 16.08
N LEU A 31 26.86 -6.82 15.55
CA LEU A 31 28.31 -6.61 15.40
C LEU A 31 28.83 -7.33 14.15
N SER A 32 29.22 -6.52 13.15
CA SER A 32 30.00 -6.93 11.98
C SER A 32 31.44 -7.20 12.42
N LEU A 33 31.99 -8.37 12.07
CA LEU A 33 33.42 -8.64 12.16
C LEU A 33 33.98 -8.94 10.76
N ALA A 34 34.94 -8.11 10.38
CA ALA A 34 35.71 -8.20 9.14
C ALA A 34 36.67 -9.40 9.14
N ALA A 35 37.10 -9.74 7.93
CA ALA A 35 37.97 -10.83 7.51
C ALA A 35 39.25 -11.05 8.35
N LEU A 36 39.75 -12.28 8.30
CA LEU A 36 41.12 -12.63 7.89
C LEU A 36 41.25 -14.17 7.83
N GLY A 37 41.81 -14.66 6.73
CA GLY A 37 41.88 -16.08 6.43
C GLY A 37 42.95 -16.84 7.21
N LEU A 38 42.97 -18.16 7.00
CA LEU A 38 44.14 -19.03 6.98
C LEU A 38 43.68 -20.40 6.45
N VAL A 39 44.19 -20.78 5.28
CA VAL A 39 44.06 -22.14 4.72
C VAL A 39 45.29 -22.91 5.19
N ASN A 40 45.10 -24.02 5.90
CA ASN A 40 46.16 -25.01 6.11
C ASN A 40 45.87 -26.25 5.24
N GLY A 41 46.86 -26.64 4.44
CA GLY A 41 46.93 -27.91 3.71
C GLY A 41 46.89 -29.11 4.67
N THR A 42 46.85 -30.37 4.24
CA THR A 42 47.37 -31.13 3.08
C THR A 42 46.45 -32.38 2.94
N ASP A 43 46.35 -33.17 1.87
CA ASP A 43 47.36 -34.06 1.27
C ASP A 43 46.64 -34.89 0.16
N LEU A 44 47.12 -35.00 -1.10
CA LEU A 44 47.97 -36.04 -1.71
C LEU A 44 47.22 -36.84 -2.79
N GLY A 45 47.80 -36.89 -4.00
CA GLY A 45 47.26 -37.67 -5.13
C GLY A 45 48.08 -37.51 -6.40
N SER A 46 49.31 -38.03 -6.38
CA SER A 46 50.22 -38.12 -7.52
C SER A 46 49.72 -39.08 -8.61
N ARG A 47 49.72 -38.66 -9.89
CA ARG A 47 50.16 -39.48 -11.03
C ARG A 47 50.78 -38.59 -12.12
N THR A 48 52.04 -38.87 -12.42
CA THR A 48 52.84 -38.34 -13.52
C THR A 48 52.41 -38.88 -14.89
N ALA A 49 52.43 -38.03 -15.92
CA ALA A 49 52.74 -38.42 -17.30
C ALA A 49 53.38 -37.25 -18.07
N SER A 50 54.55 -37.53 -18.63
CA SER A 50 55.38 -36.69 -19.48
C SER A 50 54.79 -36.47 -20.88
N GLY A 51 54.95 -35.27 -21.44
CA GLY A 51 54.70 -34.97 -22.84
C GLY A 51 55.29 -33.62 -23.24
N SER A 52 56.46 -33.66 -23.89
CA SER A 52 57.16 -32.51 -24.47
C SER A 52 56.40 -31.93 -25.66
N GLY A 53 56.32 -30.60 -25.77
CA GLY A 53 55.77 -29.91 -26.93
C GLY A 53 56.03 -28.42 -26.88
N SER A 54 57.19 -28.00 -27.39
CA SER A 54 57.53 -26.60 -27.65
C SER A 54 56.60 -26.02 -28.72
N GLY A 55 55.93 -24.93 -28.40
CA GLY A 55 55.08 -24.17 -29.33
C GLY A 55 55.03 -22.72 -28.91
N SER A 56 56.02 -21.94 -29.38
CA SER A 56 56.02 -20.48 -29.30
C SER A 56 54.87 -19.93 -30.15
N GLY A 57 53.73 -19.68 -29.51
CA GLY A 57 52.62 -18.92 -30.06
C GLY A 57 52.61 -17.52 -29.47
N THR A 58 53.29 -16.57 -30.12
CA THR A 58 52.99 -15.14 -29.96
C THR A 58 51.62 -14.86 -30.57
N GLY A 59 50.57 -15.22 -29.85
CA GLY A 59 49.25 -14.67 -30.08
C GLY A 59 49.23 -13.27 -29.50
N SER A 60 49.43 -12.26 -30.36
CA SER A 60 49.03 -10.90 -30.07
C SER A 60 47.58 -10.92 -29.62
N GLY A 61 47.36 -10.91 -28.31
CA GLY A 61 46.11 -10.49 -27.74
C GLY A 61 45.94 -9.04 -28.15
N THR A 62 45.24 -8.80 -29.26
CA THR A 62 44.43 -7.61 -29.40
C THR A 62 43.45 -7.67 -28.23
N GLY A 63 43.88 -7.16 -27.08
CA GLY A 63 42.96 -6.68 -26.08
C GLY A 63 42.21 -5.56 -26.77
N SER A 64 41.10 -5.91 -27.44
CA SER A 64 40.01 -4.97 -27.62
C SER A 64 39.65 -4.55 -26.22
N GLY A 65 40.26 -3.45 -25.76
CA GLY A 65 39.78 -2.71 -24.61
C GLY A 65 38.37 -2.33 -24.96
N SER A 66 37.42 -3.16 -24.53
CA SER A 66 36.00 -2.90 -24.68
C SER A 66 35.76 -1.56 -24.01
N THR A 67 35.50 -0.52 -24.81
CA THR A 67 35.14 0.78 -24.27
C THR A 67 33.81 0.60 -23.54
N LEU A 68 33.86 0.78 -22.23
CA LEU A 68 32.69 0.69 -21.36
C LEU A 68 32.03 2.06 -21.29
N HIS A 69 30.71 2.05 -21.37
CA HIS A 69 29.89 3.25 -21.40
C HIS A 69 28.81 3.20 -20.33
N ARG A 70 28.49 4.38 -19.79
CA ARG A 70 27.47 4.55 -18.76
C ARG A 70 26.08 4.56 -19.39
N ILE A 71 25.12 4.04 -18.64
CA ILE A 71 23.70 4.09 -18.99
C ILE A 71 22.99 4.95 -17.95
N GLY A 72 22.32 6.01 -18.39
CA GLY A 72 21.64 6.95 -17.52
C GLY A 72 20.63 7.81 -18.27
N GLY A 73 20.07 8.78 -17.55
CA GLY A 73 19.02 9.62 -18.08
C GLY A 73 18.49 10.64 -17.08
N ASN A 74 17.43 11.34 -17.49
CA ASN A 74 16.75 12.37 -16.72
C ASN A 74 15.44 11.85 -16.14
N ILE A 75 15.04 12.39 -14.99
CA ILE A 75 13.79 12.08 -14.29
C ILE A 75 12.99 13.36 -14.13
N SER A 76 11.69 13.27 -14.39
CA SER A 76 10.73 14.34 -14.14
C SER A 76 9.57 13.85 -13.27
N GLY A 77 9.07 14.74 -12.39
CA GLY A 77 7.87 14.49 -11.58
C GLY A 77 8.01 13.48 -10.44
N LEU A 78 9.21 12.93 -10.17
CA LEU A 78 9.43 12.00 -9.07
C LEU A 78 9.49 12.73 -7.72
N THR A 79 8.37 12.78 -7.01
CA THR A 79 8.31 13.33 -5.64
C THR A 79 7.99 12.26 -4.58
N ALA A 80 7.96 10.98 -4.98
CA ALA A 80 7.70 9.85 -4.09
C ALA A 80 8.89 8.87 -4.05
N SER A 81 9.04 8.17 -2.93
CA SER A 81 10.04 7.13 -2.73
C SER A 81 9.62 5.77 -3.31
N GLY A 82 10.62 4.90 -3.53
CA GLY A 82 10.40 3.50 -3.90
C GLY A 82 10.48 3.20 -5.39
N LEU A 83 10.90 4.16 -6.23
CA LEU A 83 11.18 3.88 -7.64
C LEU A 83 12.42 2.97 -7.73
N VAL A 84 12.26 1.85 -8.43
CA VAL A 84 13.39 0.99 -8.83
C VAL A 84 13.38 0.88 -10.35
N LEU A 85 14.45 1.35 -10.98
CA LEU A 85 14.74 1.14 -12.39
C LEU A 85 15.55 -0.14 -12.55
N GLN A 86 15.39 -0.82 -13.67
CA GLN A 86 16.14 -2.04 -13.97
C GLN A 86 16.64 -2.00 -15.41
N ASN A 87 17.93 -2.25 -15.59
CA ASN A 87 18.56 -2.44 -16.89
C ASN A 87 18.81 -3.93 -17.16
N ASN A 88 18.44 -4.40 -18.35
CA ASN A 88 18.70 -5.76 -18.83
C ASN A 88 18.32 -6.87 -17.82
N SER A 89 17.20 -6.67 -17.12
CA SER A 89 16.61 -7.63 -16.17
C SER A 89 17.48 -8.05 -14.98
N SER A 90 18.61 -7.38 -14.72
CA SER A 90 19.55 -7.77 -13.65
C SER A 90 20.23 -6.62 -12.92
N ASP A 91 20.34 -5.45 -13.53
CA ASP A 91 21.00 -4.28 -12.96
C ASP A 91 19.95 -3.32 -12.39
N ASP A 92 19.61 -3.51 -11.11
CA ASP A 92 18.60 -2.71 -10.41
C ASP A 92 19.21 -1.44 -9.82
N LEU A 93 18.49 -0.33 -9.93
CA LEU A 93 18.84 0.97 -9.36
C LEU A 93 17.66 1.52 -8.57
N SER A 94 17.83 1.65 -7.25
CA SER A 94 16.90 2.41 -6.41
C SER A 94 17.12 3.90 -6.63
N VAL A 95 16.05 4.63 -6.89
CA VAL A 95 16.08 6.07 -7.17
C VAL A 95 15.41 6.81 -6.02
N GLU A 96 16.12 7.78 -5.46
CA GLU A 96 15.63 8.61 -4.35
C GLU A 96 14.54 9.58 -4.81
N SER A 97 13.62 9.91 -3.88
CA SER A 97 12.61 10.93 -4.13
C SER A 97 13.25 12.28 -4.43
N GLY A 98 12.70 13.02 -5.40
CA GLY A 98 13.23 14.32 -5.83
C GLY A 98 14.43 14.24 -6.77
N ALA A 99 14.92 13.05 -7.12
CA ALA A 99 15.98 12.90 -8.11
C ALA A 99 15.53 13.41 -9.48
N THR A 100 16.42 14.15 -10.15
CA THR A 100 16.21 14.69 -11.50
C THR A 100 16.98 13.93 -12.58
N SER A 101 17.83 12.96 -12.19
CA SER A 101 18.65 12.15 -13.08
C SER A 101 19.02 10.82 -12.43
N PHE A 102 19.37 9.83 -13.24
CA PHE A 102 19.86 8.53 -12.77
C PHE A 102 21.03 8.05 -13.64
N THR A 103 21.84 7.16 -13.08
CA THR A 103 22.91 6.46 -13.81
C THR A 103 23.11 5.08 -13.17
N PHE A 104 23.12 4.04 -13.99
CA PHE A 104 23.41 2.68 -13.54
C PHE A 104 24.91 2.52 -13.23
N SER A 105 25.23 1.72 -12.21
CA SER A 105 26.61 1.43 -11.82
C SER A 105 27.32 0.51 -12.80
N ASN A 106 26.59 -0.43 -13.41
CA ASN A 106 27.17 -1.34 -14.39
C ASN A 106 27.27 -0.67 -15.75
N GLN A 107 28.50 -0.58 -16.25
CA GLN A 107 28.78 -0.06 -17.58
C GLN A 107 28.64 -1.18 -18.62
N LEU A 108 28.24 -0.82 -19.82
CA LEU A 108 28.07 -1.76 -20.93
C LEU A 108 29.11 -1.52 -22.02
N ALA A 109 29.56 -2.61 -22.64
CA ALA A 109 30.49 -2.55 -23.76
C ALA A 109 29.83 -1.88 -24.98
N LYS A 110 30.64 -1.19 -25.80
CA LYS A 110 30.18 -0.73 -27.12
C LYS A 110 29.63 -1.91 -27.94
N GLY A 111 28.44 -1.72 -28.51
CA GLY A 111 27.70 -2.72 -29.27
C GLY A 111 26.71 -3.55 -28.43
N SER A 112 26.82 -3.56 -27.09
CA SER A 112 25.84 -4.22 -26.23
C SER A 112 24.48 -3.53 -26.29
N SER A 113 23.41 -4.30 -26.06
CA SER A 113 22.06 -3.75 -25.89
C SER A 113 21.82 -3.31 -24.45
N TYR A 114 20.99 -2.27 -24.28
CA TYR A 114 20.41 -1.89 -23.00
C TYR A 114 18.88 -1.95 -23.07
N SER A 115 18.26 -2.18 -21.93
CA SER A 115 16.80 -2.26 -21.76
C SER A 115 16.43 -1.84 -20.35
N VAL A 116 16.24 -0.53 -20.18
CA VAL A 116 15.83 0.15 -18.96
C VAL A 116 14.31 0.15 -18.84
N THR A 117 13.82 -0.39 -17.72
CA THR A 117 12.39 -0.48 -17.39
C THR A 117 12.16 -0.06 -15.95
N VAL A 118 10.90 0.25 -15.60
CA VAL A 118 10.51 0.39 -14.19
C VAL A 118 10.26 -0.99 -13.61
N LYS A 119 11.11 -1.42 -12.69
CA LYS A 119 10.94 -2.67 -11.93
C LYS A 119 9.93 -2.51 -10.81
N THR A 120 10.01 -1.39 -10.08
CA THR A 120 9.10 -1.08 -8.98
C THR A 120 8.63 0.36 -9.14
N GLN A 121 7.31 0.52 -9.27
CA GLN A 121 6.70 1.85 -9.30
C GLN A 121 6.85 2.49 -7.91
N PRO A 122 7.23 3.79 -7.84
CA PRO A 122 7.14 4.52 -6.60
C PRO A 122 5.68 4.54 -6.17
N SER A 123 5.44 4.45 -4.86
CA SER A 123 4.09 4.21 -4.37
C SER A 123 3.14 5.30 -4.86
N GLY A 124 2.04 4.90 -5.52
CA GLY A 124 1.03 5.71 -6.25
C GLY A 124 1.56 6.91 -7.03
N PHE A 125 2.69 6.69 -7.68
CA PHE A 125 3.05 7.35 -8.92
C PHE A 125 3.03 6.30 -10.03
N SER A 126 2.89 6.75 -11.27
CA SER A 126 3.18 5.95 -12.44
C SER A 126 4.33 6.60 -13.18
N CYS A 127 5.47 5.93 -13.17
CA CYS A 127 6.65 6.29 -13.93
C CYS A 127 6.69 5.50 -15.24
N THR A 128 6.99 6.19 -16.33
CA THR A 128 7.20 5.60 -17.66
C THR A 128 8.60 5.93 -18.16
N VAL A 129 9.18 5.04 -18.97
CA VAL A 129 10.52 5.20 -19.55
C VAL A 129 10.38 5.41 -21.06
N ALA A 130 10.97 6.49 -21.57
CA ALA A 130 11.14 6.76 -23.00
C ALA A 130 12.62 6.70 -23.37
N GLY A 131 12.94 6.16 -24.54
CA GLY A 131 14.33 5.89 -24.94
C GLY A 131 15.00 4.78 -24.11
N GLY A 132 14.22 3.95 -23.41
CA GLY A 132 14.75 2.94 -22.50
C GLY A 132 15.45 1.76 -23.16
N SER A 133 15.49 1.65 -24.49
CA SER A 133 16.15 0.54 -25.17
C SER A 133 16.97 0.99 -26.38
N GLY A 134 18.06 0.27 -26.65
CA GLY A 134 18.94 0.57 -27.76
C GLY A 134 20.26 -0.18 -27.69
N SER A 135 21.21 0.22 -28.54
CA SER A 135 22.59 -0.30 -28.56
C SER A 135 23.57 0.77 -28.13
N VAL A 136 24.57 0.36 -27.36
CA VAL A 136 25.60 1.25 -26.83
C VAL A 136 26.58 1.64 -27.91
N SER A 137 26.61 2.91 -28.29
CA SER A 137 27.62 3.48 -29.20
C SER A 137 28.58 4.46 -28.49
N GLY A 138 28.18 4.90 -27.30
CA GLY A 138 28.85 5.83 -26.39
C GLY A 138 28.06 5.86 -25.06
N ASP A 139 28.34 6.85 -24.20
CA ASP A 139 27.53 7.06 -22.98
C ASP A 139 26.08 7.40 -23.34
N VAL A 140 25.14 6.67 -22.76
CA VAL A 140 23.69 6.86 -22.94
C VAL A 140 23.19 7.74 -21.79
N SER A 141 22.64 8.92 -22.12
CA SER A 141 22.19 9.92 -21.15
C SER A 141 20.84 10.57 -21.52
N ASP A 142 20.23 10.11 -22.60
CA ASP A 142 19.00 10.62 -23.21
C ASP A 142 17.74 9.82 -22.83
N ILE A 143 17.87 8.83 -21.94
CA ILE A 143 16.70 8.12 -21.38
C ILE A 143 15.89 9.11 -20.55
N SER A 144 14.58 9.15 -20.78
CA SER A 144 13.67 10.01 -20.02
C SER A 144 12.74 9.15 -19.17
N VAL A 145 12.70 9.43 -17.86
CA VAL A 145 11.75 8.84 -16.93
C VAL A 145 10.76 9.92 -16.50
N SER A 146 9.48 9.70 -16.75
CA SER A 146 8.42 10.64 -16.41
C SER A 146 7.46 10.01 -15.40
N CYS A 147 7.38 10.59 -14.22
CA CYS A 147 6.56 10.12 -13.10
C CYS A 147 5.37 11.05 -12.86
N GLU A 148 4.17 10.49 -12.81
CA GLU A 148 2.93 11.23 -12.56
C GLU A 148 2.18 10.68 -11.35
N ILE A 149 1.41 11.54 -10.67
CA ILE A 149 0.54 11.11 -9.57
C ILE A 149 -0.46 10.08 -10.07
N SER A 150 -0.63 8.98 -9.32
CA SER A 150 -1.66 7.99 -9.65
C SER A 150 -3.06 8.56 -9.43
N CYS A 151 -3.82 8.64 -10.51
CA CYS A 151 -5.22 9.05 -10.51
C CYS A 151 -6.12 7.95 -11.08
N VAL A 152 -7.35 7.89 -10.57
CA VAL A 152 -8.44 7.04 -11.06
C VAL A 152 -9.58 7.96 -11.48
N THR A 153 -9.92 7.94 -12.77
CA THR A 153 -11.00 8.75 -13.32
C THR A 153 -12.29 7.95 -13.44
N ARG A 154 -13.40 8.58 -13.06
CA ARG A 154 -14.79 8.10 -13.17
C ARG A 154 -15.63 9.19 -13.84
N ASN A 155 -16.84 8.84 -14.27
CA ASN A 155 -17.76 9.82 -14.85
C ASN A 155 -18.11 10.96 -13.88
N TRP A 156 -18.19 10.67 -12.57
CA TRP A 156 -18.50 11.66 -11.54
C TRP A 156 -17.27 12.42 -11.02
N GLY A 157 -16.06 12.06 -11.43
CA GLY A 157 -14.85 12.79 -11.05
C GLY A 157 -13.58 11.94 -11.02
N THR A 158 -12.48 12.59 -10.68
CA THR A 158 -11.15 11.98 -10.64
C THR A 158 -10.62 11.98 -9.22
N PHE A 159 -10.15 10.81 -8.77
CA PHE A 159 -9.45 10.62 -7.49
C PHE A 159 -7.96 10.54 -7.74
N CYS A 160 -7.16 11.33 -7.02
CA CYS A 160 -5.70 11.35 -7.12
C CYS A 160 -5.08 11.19 -5.74
N ASP A 161 -4.08 10.31 -5.63
CA ASP A 161 -3.38 10.04 -4.38
C ASP A 161 -2.26 11.07 -4.14
N MET A 162 -2.48 11.99 -3.18
CA MET A 162 -1.62 13.18 -3.01
C MET A 162 -0.33 12.92 -2.22
N LYS A 163 -0.17 11.73 -1.61
CA LYS A 163 1.00 11.36 -0.78
C LYS A 163 1.23 12.14 0.50
N ASP A 164 0.27 12.95 0.89
CA ASP A 164 0.25 13.66 2.17
C ASP A 164 -0.73 12.99 3.17
N GLY A 165 -1.12 11.75 2.87
CA GLY A 165 -2.19 11.04 3.58
C GLY A 165 -3.59 11.40 3.11
N THR A 166 -3.73 12.14 2.00
CA THR A 166 -5.03 12.50 1.42
C THR A 166 -5.22 11.97 -0.01
N ILE A 167 -6.47 11.70 -0.36
CA ILE A 167 -6.92 11.43 -1.72
C ILE A 167 -7.75 12.62 -2.18
N LYS A 168 -7.22 13.37 -3.16
CA LYS A 168 -7.94 14.49 -3.77
C LYS A 168 -8.98 13.95 -4.72
N PHE A 169 -10.22 14.39 -4.57
CA PHE A 169 -11.29 14.18 -5.52
C PHE A 169 -11.62 15.49 -6.21
N VAL A 170 -11.66 15.48 -7.55
CA VAL A 170 -12.16 16.59 -8.36
C VAL A 170 -13.44 16.10 -9.04
N GLY A 171 -14.57 16.62 -8.57
CA GLY A 171 -15.90 16.23 -9.02
C GLY A 171 -16.30 16.87 -10.34
N THR A 172 -16.95 16.07 -11.18
CA THR A 172 -17.60 16.51 -12.40
C THR A 172 -19.06 16.82 -12.12
N ALA A 173 -19.55 17.99 -12.53
CA ALA A 173 -20.97 18.31 -12.40
C ALA A 173 -21.82 17.39 -13.30
N GLY A 174 -22.94 16.89 -12.78
CA GLY A 174 -23.81 15.98 -13.52
C GLY A 174 -24.77 15.20 -12.64
N THR A 175 -25.59 14.35 -13.24
CA THR A 175 -26.52 13.48 -12.52
C THR A 175 -26.04 12.03 -12.58
N PHE A 176 -25.78 11.44 -11.43
CA PHE A 176 -25.25 10.08 -11.28
C PHE A 176 -26.02 9.35 -10.18
N GLY A 177 -26.52 8.14 -10.45
CA GLY A 177 -27.26 7.37 -9.44
C GLY A 177 -28.47 8.11 -8.86
N GLY A 178 -29.23 8.79 -9.74
CA GLY A 178 -30.40 9.57 -9.37
C GLY A 178 -30.13 10.86 -8.59
N GLN A 179 -28.85 11.21 -8.35
CA GLN A 179 -28.46 12.40 -7.60
C GLN A 179 -27.72 13.39 -8.50
N THR A 180 -28.03 14.68 -8.37
CA THR A 180 -27.33 15.75 -9.07
C THR A 180 -26.18 16.26 -8.21
N TYR A 181 -24.97 16.17 -8.75
CA TYR A 181 -23.74 16.64 -8.14
C TYR A 181 -23.29 17.94 -8.79
N THR A 182 -22.80 18.86 -7.96
CA THR A 182 -22.06 20.03 -8.42
C THR A 182 -20.57 19.70 -8.48
N ALA A 183 -19.82 20.41 -9.32
CA ALA A 183 -18.38 20.26 -9.34
C ALA A 183 -17.81 20.76 -8.01
N GLN A 184 -17.08 19.89 -7.31
CA GLN A 184 -16.47 20.20 -6.02
C GLN A 184 -15.10 19.53 -5.92
N THR A 185 -14.19 20.16 -5.18
CA THR A 185 -12.95 19.51 -4.79
C THR A 185 -13.06 19.04 -3.35
N LEU A 186 -12.86 17.75 -3.14
CA LEU A 186 -12.79 17.14 -1.81
C LEU A 186 -11.40 16.53 -1.59
N TYR A 187 -11.06 16.34 -0.33
CA TYR A 187 -9.90 15.56 0.09
C TYR A 187 -10.40 14.53 1.08
N PHE A 188 -10.31 13.26 0.73
CA PHE A 188 -10.58 12.16 1.66
C PHE A 188 -9.31 11.83 2.43
N ALA A 189 -9.44 11.53 3.71
CA ALA A 189 -8.35 10.94 4.48
C ALA A 189 -8.06 9.57 3.88
N LYS A 190 -6.80 9.29 3.56
CA LYS A 190 -6.38 8.01 3.00
C LYS A 190 -6.54 6.87 4.00
N CYS A 191 -6.36 7.15 5.28
CA CYS A 191 -6.45 6.16 6.34
C CYS A 191 -7.79 6.23 7.07
N THR A 192 -8.29 5.06 7.45
CA THR A 192 -9.47 4.92 8.30
C THR A 192 -9.11 5.36 9.72
N HIS A 193 -10.07 5.90 10.47
CA HIS A 193 -9.85 6.26 11.87
C HIS A 193 -9.21 5.11 12.68
N GLY A 194 -8.22 5.44 13.51
CA GLY A 194 -7.40 4.48 14.26
C GLY A 194 -6.12 4.05 13.54
N GLN A 195 -6.06 4.21 12.21
CA GLN A 195 -4.85 3.95 11.43
C GLN A 195 -3.94 5.18 11.36
N THR A 196 -2.66 4.93 11.11
CA THR A 196 -1.60 5.92 10.88
C THR A 196 -1.13 5.83 9.43
N TYR A 197 -1.03 6.98 8.77
CA TYR A 197 -0.47 7.09 7.43
C TYR A 197 1.05 6.92 7.47
N ASN A 198 1.58 5.99 6.70
CA ASN A 198 3.00 5.82 6.47
C ASN A 198 3.36 6.45 5.11
N SER A 199 4.12 7.55 5.14
CA SER A 199 4.52 8.27 3.93
C SER A 199 5.56 7.53 3.10
N ALA A 200 6.37 6.65 3.70
CA ALA A 200 7.41 5.91 2.98
C ALA A 200 6.82 4.81 2.07
N THR A 201 5.80 4.11 2.57
CA THR A 201 5.07 3.05 1.84
C THR A 201 3.78 3.54 1.20
N ASN A 202 3.38 4.78 1.51
CA ASN A 202 2.11 5.38 1.14
C ASN A 202 0.92 4.44 1.40
N ASP A 203 0.89 3.91 2.61
CA ASP A 203 -0.19 3.05 3.05
C ASP A 203 -0.59 3.35 4.49
N CYS A 204 -1.64 2.67 4.91
CA CYS A 204 -2.21 2.85 6.22
C CYS A 204 -1.83 1.64 7.07
N THR A 205 -1.21 1.91 8.21
CA THR A 205 -0.76 0.91 9.16
C THR A 205 -1.32 1.25 10.53
N GLY A 206 -1.30 0.30 11.46
CA GLY A 206 -1.67 0.57 12.84
C GLY A 206 -1.05 -0.47 13.76
N MET A 207 -0.97 -0.14 15.05
CA MET A 207 -0.35 -0.98 16.09
C MET A 207 -1.17 -2.25 16.42
N GLY A 208 -2.26 -2.52 15.70
CA GLY A 208 -3.02 -3.77 15.84
C GLY A 208 -2.25 -4.93 15.22
N SER A 209 -2.31 -6.10 15.86
CA SER A 209 -1.80 -7.34 15.27
C SER A 209 -2.46 -7.57 13.90
N SER A 210 -1.82 -8.32 13.01
CA SER A 210 -2.30 -8.64 11.65
C SER A 210 -3.64 -9.40 11.54
N GLY A 211 -4.43 -9.44 12.62
CA GLY A 211 -5.85 -9.86 12.66
C GLY A 211 -6.85 -8.74 13.00
N ASP A 212 -6.37 -7.56 13.43
CA ASP A 212 -7.20 -6.41 13.82
C ASP A 212 -7.10 -5.28 12.78
N ASN A 213 -7.63 -5.47 11.57
CA ASN A 213 -7.97 -4.40 10.61
C ASN A 213 -6.93 -3.25 10.45
N TYR A 214 -5.63 -3.56 10.59
CA TYR A 214 -4.52 -2.61 10.60
C TYR A 214 -4.68 -1.46 11.61
N GLY A 215 -5.26 -1.71 12.79
CA GLY A 215 -5.50 -0.70 13.83
C GLY A 215 -6.68 0.23 13.57
N ALA A 216 -7.48 0.01 12.53
CA ALA A 216 -8.70 0.75 12.31
C ALA A 216 -9.70 0.53 13.47
N THR A 217 -10.34 1.61 13.92
CA THR A 217 -11.26 1.58 15.06
C THR A 217 -12.67 1.97 14.62
N LYS A 218 -13.66 1.21 15.10
CA LYS A 218 -15.08 1.53 14.89
C LYS A 218 -15.60 2.45 15.98
N VAL A 219 -16.55 3.30 15.64
CA VAL A 219 -17.22 4.20 16.59
C VAL A 219 -18.73 4.12 16.41
N GLN A 220 -19.47 4.48 17.47
CA GLN A 220 -20.91 4.70 17.35
C GLN A 220 -21.19 5.97 16.55
N PHE A 221 -22.33 5.99 15.87
CA PHE A 221 -22.82 7.24 15.26
C PHE A 221 -23.04 8.26 16.38
N CYS A 222 -23.83 7.89 17.40
CA CYS A 222 -24.11 8.71 18.59
C CYS A 222 -24.22 7.85 19.86
N THR A 223 -24.02 8.46 21.03
CA THR A 223 -24.08 7.77 22.34
C THR A 223 -25.49 7.27 22.68
N GLY A 224 -26.52 7.81 22.03
CA GLY A 224 -27.91 7.40 22.20
C GLY A 224 -28.65 7.32 20.87
N ASN A 225 -29.81 6.69 20.92
CA ASN A 225 -30.77 6.62 19.82
C ASN A 225 -31.48 7.97 19.68
N GLY A 226 -31.47 8.56 18.48
CA GLY A 226 -32.08 9.86 18.17
C GLY A 226 -31.13 10.83 17.46
N ASN A 227 -31.51 12.12 17.40
CA ASN A 227 -30.76 13.14 16.66
C ASN A 227 -29.96 14.11 17.54
N THR A 228 -29.75 13.80 18.83
CA THR A 228 -29.08 14.70 19.79
C THR A 228 -27.69 15.18 19.37
N CYS A 229 -27.01 14.40 18.54
CA CYS A 229 -25.67 14.62 18.00
C CYS A 229 -25.62 15.36 16.65
N ASN A 230 -26.76 15.54 15.99
CA ASN A 230 -26.88 16.21 14.69
C ASN A 230 -28.04 17.24 14.67
N GLY A 231 -28.49 17.69 15.84
CA GLY A 231 -29.64 18.58 16.01
C GLY A 231 -30.99 17.91 15.72
N TYR A 232 -32.10 18.65 15.77
CA TYR A 232 -33.42 18.05 15.51
C TYR A 232 -33.69 17.73 14.02
N ASP A 233 -32.83 18.20 13.12
CA ASP A 233 -32.96 18.01 11.67
C ASP A 233 -32.08 16.85 11.17
N ALA A 234 -32.73 15.80 10.65
CA ALA A 234 -32.04 14.63 10.11
C ALA A 234 -31.21 14.91 8.84
N ASN A 235 -31.40 16.07 8.21
CA ASN A 235 -30.63 16.49 7.04
C ASN A 235 -29.30 17.16 7.39
N GLN A 236 -29.12 17.56 8.66
CA GLN A 236 -27.87 18.19 9.08
C GLN A 236 -26.78 17.13 9.32
N PRO A 237 -25.52 17.43 8.94
CA PRO A 237 -24.37 16.63 9.35
C PRO A 237 -24.27 16.52 10.88
N VAL A 238 -23.64 15.45 11.34
CA VAL A 238 -23.27 15.29 12.75
C VAL A 238 -22.45 16.50 13.24
N SER A 239 -22.83 17.06 14.37
CA SER A 239 -22.26 18.28 14.96
C SER A 239 -21.63 18.04 16.34
N SER A 240 -21.85 16.87 16.95
CA SER A 240 -21.25 16.49 18.23
C SER A 240 -21.25 14.96 18.42
N GLY A 241 -20.60 14.50 19.49
CA GLY A 241 -20.59 13.08 19.85
C GLY A 241 -19.47 12.26 19.20
N PRO A 242 -19.48 10.92 19.35
CA PRO A 242 -18.36 10.06 19.01
C PRO A 242 -17.95 10.17 17.54
N LEU A 243 -18.91 10.09 16.62
CA LEU A 243 -18.65 10.17 15.18
C LEU A 243 -18.08 11.54 14.77
N PHE A 244 -18.63 12.64 15.29
CA PHE A 244 -18.11 13.99 15.03
C PHE A 244 -16.66 14.13 15.51
N ASN A 245 -16.39 13.69 16.74
CA ASN A 245 -15.08 13.79 17.37
C ASN A 245 -13.99 13.01 16.62
N THR A 246 -14.36 11.98 15.86
CA THR A 246 -13.41 11.19 15.06
C THR A 246 -12.68 12.03 14.00
N CYS A 247 -13.37 12.97 13.37
CA CYS A 247 -12.79 13.80 12.31
C CYS A 247 -12.48 15.22 12.79
N ASN A 248 -13.18 15.70 13.82
CA ASN A 248 -12.97 17.03 14.35
C ASN A 248 -11.58 17.17 15.02
N GLY A 249 -10.86 18.25 14.70
CA GLY A 249 -9.56 18.56 15.31
C GLY A 249 -8.33 17.87 14.69
N SER A 250 -8.52 16.97 13.72
CA SER A 250 -7.40 16.50 12.89
C SER A 250 -6.84 17.65 12.06
N SER A 251 -5.51 17.70 11.90
CA SER A 251 -4.79 18.66 11.04
C SER A 251 -4.01 17.98 9.92
N LEU A 252 -4.37 16.73 9.58
CA LEU A 252 -3.73 15.97 8.50
C LEU A 252 -3.66 16.82 7.22
N ALA A 253 -2.47 16.96 6.65
CA ALA A 253 -2.17 17.80 5.49
C ALA A 253 -2.61 19.27 5.62
N GLY A 254 -2.68 19.82 6.84
CA GLY A 254 -3.10 21.20 7.09
C GLY A 254 -4.58 21.47 6.80
N LYS A 255 -5.41 20.42 6.76
CA LYS A 255 -6.83 20.53 6.40
C LYS A 255 -7.73 20.45 7.64
N SER A 256 -8.89 21.08 7.54
CA SER A 256 -9.99 20.89 8.48
C SER A 256 -10.84 19.71 8.05
N TRP A 257 -11.07 18.77 8.97
CA TRP A 257 -11.69 17.49 8.67
C TRP A 257 -13.08 17.37 9.30
N ARG A 258 -13.99 16.72 8.58
CA ARG A 258 -15.33 16.37 9.04
C ARG A 258 -15.70 14.98 8.56
N VAL A 259 -16.80 14.47 9.11
CA VAL A 259 -17.38 13.22 8.64
C VAL A 259 -18.09 13.51 7.30
N PRO A 260 -17.90 12.67 6.27
CA PRO A 260 -18.52 12.88 4.96
C PRO A 260 -20.03 12.67 5.03
N THR A 261 -20.76 13.49 4.29
CA THR A 261 -22.19 13.27 4.06
C THR A 261 -22.42 11.99 3.27
N LYS A 262 -23.65 11.48 3.26
CA LYS A 262 -24.00 10.29 2.46
C LYS A 262 -23.66 10.47 0.98
N ASN A 263 -23.84 11.68 0.42
CA ASN A 263 -23.55 11.94 -1.00
C ASN A 263 -22.05 11.97 -1.27
N GLU A 264 -21.23 12.46 -0.35
CA GLU A 264 -19.77 12.47 -0.51
C GLU A 264 -19.18 11.07 -0.34
N LEU A 265 -19.64 10.31 0.67
CA LEU A 265 -19.13 8.95 0.89
C LEU A 265 -19.55 8.02 -0.24
N LYS A 266 -20.73 8.24 -0.84
CA LYS A 266 -21.22 7.53 -2.03
C LYS A 266 -20.30 7.65 -3.24
N LEU A 267 -19.54 8.75 -3.38
CA LEU A 267 -18.55 8.92 -4.45
C LEU A 267 -17.45 7.85 -4.40
N THR A 268 -17.24 7.24 -3.23
CA THR A 268 -16.24 6.20 -3.01
C THR A 268 -16.74 4.79 -3.36
N ILE A 269 -18.04 4.62 -3.66
CA ILE A 269 -18.60 3.34 -4.09
C ILE A 269 -18.02 2.93 -5.45
N GLN A 270 -17.78 1.63 -5.57
CA GLN A 270 -17.19 0.98 -6.73
C GLN A 270 -18.19 0.02 -7.35
N CYS A 271 -18.62 0.36 -8.56
CA CYS A 271 -19.44 -0.51 -9.39
C CYS A 271 -18.59 -1.09 -10.52
N THR A 272 -18.90 -2.32 -10.93
CA THR A 272 -18.30 -2.93 -12.13
C THR A 272 -18.55 -2.05 -13.35
N ASP A 273 -19.76 -1.51 -13.43
CA ASP A 273 -20.12 -0.44 -14.36
C ASP A 273 -19.63 0.92 -13.81
N GLN A 274 -18.45 1.33 -14.25
CA GLN A 274 -17.78 2.58 -13.84
C GLN A 274 -18.52 3.84 -14.31
N THR A 275 -19.62 3.69 -15.05
CA THR A 275 -20.45 4.79 -15.52
C THR A 275 -21.59 5.12 -14.56
N LYS A 276 -21.84 4.30 -13.53
CA LYS A 276 -22.98 4.44 -12.61
C LYS A 276 -22.53 4.52 -11.15
N LEU A 277 -23.17 5.43 -10.41
CA LEU A 277 -23.28 5.36 -8.96
C LEU A 277 -24.62 4.67 -8.62
N PRO A 278 -24.69 3.77 -7.62
CA PRO A 278 -25.95 3.09 -7.27
C PRO A 278 -26.92 4.07 -6.61
N ASN A 279 -28.22 3.76 -6.59
CA ASN A 279 -29.17 4.46 -5.73
C ASN A 279 -28.95 4.06 -4.26
N ASP A 280 -29.45 4.86 -3.32
CA ASP A 280 -29.39 4.52 -1.89
C ASP A 280 -30.10 3.18 -1.64
N GLY A 281 -29.50 2.29 -0.85
CA GLY A 281 -30.05 0.95 -0.59
C GLY A 281 -29.86 -0.08 -1.71
N THR A 282 -29.22 0.30 -2.83
CA THR A 282 -28.94 -0.63 -3.94
C THR A 282 -27.47 -1.04 -3.96
N ASN A 283 -27.23 -2.29 -4.36
CA ASN A 283 -25.90 -2.85 -4.57
C ASN A 283 -25.59 -2.79 -6.08
N CYS A 284 -24.37 -2.41 -6.46
CA CYS A 284 -23.97 -2.32 -7.86
C CYS A 284 -23.08 -3.46 -8.40
N GLY A 285 -23.14 -4.64 -7.77
CA GLY A 285 -22.55 -5.89 -8.28
C GLY A 285 -21.52 -6.53 -7.32
N GLN A 286 -20.99 -7.69 -7.72
CA GLN A 286 -19.94 -8.41 -6.99
C GLN A 286 -18.56 -7.74 -7.17
N TYR A 287 -17.76 -7.76 -6.10
CA TYR A 287 -16.31 -7.47 -6.11
C TYR A 287 -15.61 -8.30 -7.22
N PRO A 288 -14.60 -7.78 -7.94
CA PRO A 288 -13.60 -6.82 -7.45
C PRO A 288 -13.33 -5.64 -8.38
N ASN A 289 -12.95 -4.48 -7.84
CA ASN A 289 -12.12 -3.56 -8.61
C ASN A 289 -10.97 -3.04 -7.73
N PRO A 290 -9.71 -3.36 -8.10
CA PRO A 290 -8.53 -2.98 -7.31
C PRO A 290 -8.23 -1.47 -7.32
N ALA A 291 -8.95 -0.64 -8.07
CA ALA A 291 -8.59 0.76 -8.28
C ALA A 291 -8.88 1.70 -7.08
N MET A 292 -9.93 1.48 -6.28
CA MET A 292 -10.05 2.22 -5.00
C MET A 292 -9.37 1.51 -3.84
N SER A 293 -9.23 0.19 -3.86
CA SER A 293 -8.38 -0.48 -2.89
C SER A 293 -6.90 -0.13 -3.09
N SER A 294 -6.48 0.24 -4.31
CA SER A 294 -5.15 0.78 -4.57
C SER A 294 -4.98 2.22 -4.06
N LEU A 295 -6.02 3.05 -4.12
CA LEU A 295 -6.01 4.40 -3.53
C LEU A 295 -6.11 4.37 -2.00
N PHE A 296 -6.91 3.45 -1.46
CA PHE A 296 -7.21 3.29 -0.04
C PHE A 296 -6.66 1.95 0.46
N LYS A 297 -5.35 1.73 0.30
CA LYS A 297 -4.68 0.49 0.71
C LYS A 297 -4.89 0.20 2.21
N ASN A 298 -5.03 -1.08 2.57
CA ASN A 298 -5.26 -1.56 3.94
C ASN A 298 -6.55 -1.00 4.58
N THR A 299 -7.54 -0.68 3.74
CA THR A 299 -8.88 -0.29 4.20
C THR A 299 -9.68 -1.52 4.61
N PRO A 300 -10.27 -1.53 5.81
CA PRO A 300 -11.19 -2.59 6.21
C PRO A 300 -12.38 -2.72 5.25
N ASP A 301 -12.69 -3.95 4.84
CA ASP A 301 -13.85 -4.31 4.01
C ASP A 301 -15.08 -4.51 4.90
N ASP A 302 -15.70 -3.40 5.30
CA ASP A 302 -16.85 -3.35 6.20
C ASP A 302 -17.57 -2.00 6.04
N GLY A 303 -18.62 -1.75 6.81
CA GLY A 303 -19.38 -0.50 6.77
C GLY A 303 -18.65 0.71 7.37
N TYR A 304 -18.90 1.87 6.76
CA TYR A 304 -18.43 3.19 7.15
C TYR A 304 -19.61 4.12 7.39
N TRP A 305 -19.58 4.83 8.53
CA TRP A 305 -20.57 5.86 8.81
C TRP A 305 -20.43 7.05 7.85
N SER A 306 -21.55 7.49 7.29
CA SER A 306 -21.69 8.88 6.84
C SER A 306 -22.15 9.76 8.00
N SER A 307 -22.15 11.08 7.82
CA SER A 307 -22.69 12.05 8.77
C SER A 307 -24.21 12.21 8.69
N SER A 308 -24.88 11.49 7.78
CA SER A 308 -26.29 11.71 7.45
C SER A 308 -27.20 10.76 8.22
N SER A 309 -28.14 11.34 8.97
CA SER A 309 -29.22 10.58 9.61
C SER A 309 -30.24 10.10 8.58
N TYR A 310 -30.97 9.05 8.92
CA TYR A 310 -32.07 8.59 8.08
C TYR A 310 -33.35 9.35 8.43
N VAL A 311 -33.89 10.10 7.48
CA VAL A 311 -35.01 11.03 7.72
C VAL A 311 -36.29 10.31 8.15
N ALA A 312 -36.54 9.10 7.62
CA ALA A 312 -37.77 8.37 7.94
C ALA A 312 -37.73 7.64 9.29
N ASP A 313 -36.55 7.44 9.88
CA ASP A 313 -36.42 6.90 11.23
C ASP A 313 -35.16 7.49 11.92
N PRO A 314 -35.34 8.41 12.90
CA PRO A 314 -34.24 9.12 13.55
C PRO A 314 -33.33 8.22 14.38
N LEU A 315 -33.71 6.96 14.61
CA LEU A 315 -32.87 5.97 15.28
C LEU A 315 -31.76 5.44 14.37
N ASN A 316 -31.85 5.68 13.06
CA ASN A 316 -30.92 5.13 12.08
C ASN A 316 -30.15 6.21 11.31
N ALA A 317 -29.05 5.79 10.70
CA ALA A 317 -28.21 6.60 9.84
C ALA A 317 -27.65 5.77 8.67
N TYR A 318 -27.09 6.45 7.67
CA TYR A 318 -26.55 5.80 6.46
C TYR A 318 -25.12 5.28 6.67
N VAL A 319 -24.93 4.01 6.27
CA VAL A 319 -23.66 3.27 6.26
C VAL A 319 -23.31 2.86 4.83
N PHE A 320 -22.03 2.80 4.50
CA PHE A 320 -21.51 2.48 3.17
C PHE A 320 -20.39 1.43 3.24
N ASP A 321 -20.40 0.43 2.36
CA ASP A 321 -19.42 -0.67 2.33
C ASP A 321 -18.65 -0.75 0.99
N PHE A 322 -18.35 0.41 0.38
CA PHE A 322 -17.69 0.57 -0.92
C PHE A 322 -18.34 -0.11 -2.13
N VAL A 323 -19.39 -0.91 -1.97
CA VAL A 323 -20.17 -1.52 -3.07
C VAL A 323 -21.67 -1.21 -2.96
N SER A 324 -22.12 -0.85 -1.78
CA SER A 324 -23.52 -0.54 -1.49
C SER A 324 -23.65 0.52 -0.39
N SER A 325 -24.91 0.83 -0.08
CA SER A 325 -25.28 1.63 1.08
C SER A 325 -26.48 1.00 1.77
N PHE A 326 -26.55 1.14 3.08
CA PHE A 326 -27.64 0.63 3.89
C PHE A 326 -27.88 1.54 5.10
N ILE A 327 -28.94 1.25 5.84
CA ILE A 327 -29.36 2.03 7.00
C ILE A 327 -29.19 1.17 8.25
N ASN A 328 -28.63 1.74 9.32
CA ASN A 328 -28.44 1.01 10.56
C ASN A 328 -28.61 1.89 11.80
N ARG A 329 -28.83 1.25 12.95
CA ARG A 329 -29.04 1.92 14.24
C ARG A 329 -27.81 2.72 14.64
N LYS A 330 -28.04 3.93 15.13
CA LYS A 330 -26.98 4.87 15.53
C LYS A 330 -26.10 4.37 16.68
N THR A 331 -26.58 3.40 17.46
CA THR A 331 -25.81 2.76 18.55
C THR A 331 -24.85 1.68 18.05
N ASN A 332 -24.89 1.28 16.78
CA ASN A 332 -23.97 0.30 16.23
C ASN A 332 -22.61 0.92 15.90
N TYR A 333 -21.60 0.07 15.75
CA TYR A 333 -20.21 0.46 15.55
C TYR A 333 -19.80 0.23 14.10
N TYR A 334 -19.31 1.27 13.43
CA TYR A 334 -18.77 1.21 12.08
C TYR A 334 -17.52 2.07 11.96
N TYR A 335 -16.76 1.85 10.87
CA TYR A 335 -15.56 2.62 10.59
C TYR A 335 -15.88 4.05 10.15
N VAL A 336 -14.87 4.91 10.16
CA VAL A 336 -15.01 6.31 9.75
C VAL A 336 -13.83 6.69 8.87
N ARG A 337 -14.15 7.36 7.77
CA ARG A 337 -13.19 8.02 6.91
C ARG A 337 -13.55 9.49 6.83
N CYS A 338 -12.61 10.36 7.14
CA CYS A 338 -12.85 11.79 7.16
C CYS A 338 -12.73 12.40 5.75
N VAL A 339 -13.42 13.52 5.55
CA VAL A 339 -13.33 14.35 4.34
C VAL A 339 -13.06 15.80 4.72
N SER A 340 -12.40 16.51 3.82
CA SER A 340 -12.21 17.95 3.84
C SER A 340 -12.63 18.52 2.49
N GLY A 341 -13.18 19.73 2.48
CA GLY A 341 -13.77 20.33 1.29
C GLY A 341 -14.44 21.65 1.64
N PRO A 342 -15.04 22.33 0.65
CA PRO A 342 -15.80 23.56 0.87
C PRO A 342 -16.92 23.40 1.92
#